data_AF-A0A7T8GTK8-F1
#
_entry.id   AF-A0A7T8GTK8-F1
#
_cell.length_a   1.000
_cell.length_b   1.000
_cell.length_c   1.000
_cell.angle_alpha   90.00
_cell.angle_beta   90.00
_cell.angle_gamma   90.00
#
_symmetry.space_group_name_H-M   'P 1'
#
loop_
_entity.id
_entity.type
_entity.pdbx_description
1 polymer ?
#
loop_
_entity_poly.entity_id
_entity_poly.type
_entity_poly.pdbx_seq_one_letter_code
_entity_poly.pdbx_strand_id
1 'polypeptide(L)'
;MSPDDINALIDGDAQPLTDAELAEMTKPQSDDEGEEGEEDTRDEEEGLTLGRLATMVRMATELKRVAEEWDPLMSRSLQFSNVIDGGMSVYKDLFAKKKKERQQLPITMFFSRTNTPAPRASEEENTAERSQDAAAQSEEQ
;
A
#
# COMPACT_ATOMS: atom_id res chain seq x y z
N MET A 1 3.56 -49.30 -22.73
CA MET A 1 4.53 -49.10 -21.63
C MET A 1 4.31 -50.21 -20.63
N SER A 2 5.30 -51.07 -20.47
CA SER A 2 5.37 -52.12 -19.46
C SER A 2 5.69 -51.48 -18.10
N PRO A 3 5.26 -52.05 -16.96
CA PRO A 3 5.75 -51.64 -15.64
C PRO A 3 7.29 -51.71 -15.52
N ASP A 4 7.97 -52.56 -16.29
CA ASP A 4 9.44 -52.58 -16.36
C ASP A 4 10.03 -51.32 -16.99
N ASP A 5 9.31 -50.67 -17.92
CA ASP A 5 9.73 -49.40 -18.54
C ASP A 5 9.68 -48.24 -17.52
N ILE A 6 8.79 -48.33 -16.52
CA ILE A 6 8.64 -47.33 -15.46
C ILE A 6 9.78 -47.48 -14.44
N ASN A 7 10.13 -48.71 -14.08
CA ASN A 7 11.23 -48.97 -13.15
C ASN A 7 12.60 -48.61 -13.76
N ALA A 8 12.80 -48.89 -15.07
CA ALA A 8 14.01 -48.48 -15.78
C ALA A 8 14.19 -46.95 -15.83
N LEU A 9 13.09 -46.18 -15.84
CA LEU A 9 13.14 -44.72 -15.80
C LEU A 9 13.48 -44.19 -14.40
N ILE A 10 13.02 -44.87 -13.34
CA ILE A 10 13.30 -44.49 -11.95
C ILE A 10 14.75 -44.79 -11.57
N ASP A 11 15.30 -45.91 -12.05
CA ASP A 11 16.68 -46.31 -11.75
C ASP A 11 17.74 -45.56 -12.58
N GLY A 12 17.36 -44.96 -13.72
CA GLY A 12 18.27 -44.23 -14.61
C GLY A 12 18.72 -42.86 -14.09
N ASP A 13 17.91 -42.22 -13.24
CA ASP A 13 18.12 -40.84 -12.78
C ASP A 13 18.60 -40.74 -11.32
N ALA A 14 18.88 -41.88 -10.67
CA ALA A 14 19.34 -41.93 -9.28
C ALA A 14 20.84 -41.64 -9.11
N GLN A 15 21.44 -40.82 -9.98
CA GLN A 15 22.82 -40.36 -9.75
C GLN A 15 22.84 -39.35 -8.59
N PRO A 16 23.58 -39.60 -7.51
CA PRO A 16 23.75 -38.61 -6.45
C PRO A 16 24.43 -37.37 -7.04
N LEU A 17 23.84 -36.20 -6.79
CA LEU A 17 24.43 -34.91 -7.16
C LEU A 17 25.87 -34.85 -6.69
N THR A 18 26.77 -34.45 -7.58
CA THR A 18 28.18 -34.33 -7.23
C THR A 18 28.41 -33.05 -6.43
N ASP A 19 29.38 -33.08 -5.49
CA ASP A 19 29.69 -31.91 -4.64
C ASP A 19 30.04 -30.65 -5.47
N ALA A 20 30.51 -30.83 -6.71
CA ALA A 20 30.79 -29.76 -7.65
C ALA A 20 29.52 -29.03 -8.13
N GLU A 21 28.45 -29.77 -8.44
CA GLU A 21 27.16 -29.20 -8.85
C GLU A 21 26.47 -28.49 -7.67
N LEU A 22 26.63 -29.04 -6.47
CA LEU A 22 26.09 -28.42 -5.25
C LEU A 22 26.78 -27.09 -4.91
N ALA A 23 28.09 -27.01 -5.17
CA ALA A 23 28.87 -25.78 -5.02
C ALA A 23 28.53 -24.72 -6.08
N GLU A 24 28.13 -25.12 -7.28
CA GLU A 24 27.69 -24.20 -8.33
C GLU A 24 26.37 -23.50 -7.97
N MET A 25 25.41 -24.23 -7.38
CA MET A 25 24.15 -23.65 -6.88
C MET A 25 24.32 -22.65 -5.73
N THR A 26 25.42 -22.76 -4.98
CA THR A 26 25.73 -21.87 -3.85
C THR A 26 26.62 -20.70 -4.24
N LYS A 27 26.96 -20.53 -5.52
CA LYS A 27 27.73 -19.38 -5.99
C LYS A 27 26.84 -18.13 -6.02
N PRO A 28 27.09 -17.11 -5.16
CA PRO A 28 26.39 -15.85 -5.27
C PRO A 28 26.75 -15.20 -6.61
N GLN A 29 25.73 -14.78 -7.35
CA GLN A 29 25.88 -13.99 -8.57
C GLN A 29 26.50 -12.64 -8.18
N SER A 30 27.83 -12.51 -8.31
CA SER A 30 28.57 -11.30 -7.99
C SER A 30 28.59 -10.33 -9.18
N ASP A 31 28.23 -9.07 -8.88
CA ASP A 31 28.42 -7.80 -9.61
C ASP A 31 27.74 -7.61 -10.97
N ASP A 32 26.89 -6.59 -11.10
CA ASP A 32 27.40 -5.23 -11.39
C ASP A 32 26.28 -4.15 -11.38
N GLU A 33 26.57 -3.08 -10.64
CA GLU A 33 26.07 -1.70 -10.64
C GLU A 33 24.59 -1.32 -10.95
N GLY A 34 23.94 -0.84 -9.89
CA GLY A 34 22.78 0.04 -9.93
C GLY A 34 22.62 0.71 -8.57
N GLU A 35 23.48 1.70 -8.28
CA GLU A 35 23.22 2.68 -7.23
C GLU A 35 21.88 3.37 -7.51
N GLU A 36 21.05 3.45 -6.46
CA GLU A 36 20.22 4.60 -6.06
C GLU A 36 18.95 4.10 -5.37
N GLY A 37 19.02 4.08 -4.04
CA GLY A 37 17.89 3.73 -3.19
C GLY A 37 18.28 3.56 -1.73
N GLU A 38 19.14 4.44 -1.19
CA GLU A 38 19.03 4.73 0.24
C GLU A 38 17.66 5.39 0.47
N GLU A 39 16.68 4.60 0.88
CA GLU A 39 15.58 5.12 1.70
C GLU A 39 15.57 4.31 2.99
N ASP A 40 16.48 4.72 3.87
CA ASP A 40 16.26 4.86 5.31
C ASP A 40 15.04 4.12 5.90
N THR A 41 15.18 2.83 6.23
CA THR A 41 14.19 2.12 7.06
C THR A 41 14.72 1.73 8.43
N ARG A 42 15.86 2.30 8.86
CA ARG A 42 16.45 1.96 10.17
C ARG A 42 15.80 2.70 11.34
N ASP A 43 14.92 3.67 11.08
CA ASP A 43 14.24 4.47 12.10
C ASP A 43 12.74 4.15 12.31
N GLU A 44 12.20 3.07 11.73
CA GLU A 44 10.85 2.56 12.07
C GLU A 44 10.86 1.44 13.14
N GLU A 45 12.03 1.05 13.67
CA GLU A 45 12.24 -0.26 14.33
C GLU A 45 11.71 -0.39 15.78
N GLU A 46 11.38 0.71 16.46
CA GLU A 46 10.78 0.66 17.81
C GLU A 46 9.40 1.34 17.88
N GLY A 47 8.33 0.60 17.57
CA GLY A 47 6.98 1.09 17.86
C GLY A 47 5.82 0.26 17.32
N LEU A 48 4.65 0.89 17.22
CA LEU A 48 3.43 0.35 16.61
C LEU A 48 3.53 0.43 15.08
N THR A 49 4.36 -0.42 14.47
CA THR A 49 4.46 -0.53 13.00
C THR A 49 3.17 -1.08 12.39
N LEU A 50 2.96 -0.85 11.09
CA LEU A 50 1.79 -1.39 10.37
C LEU A 50 1.71 -2.92 10.49
N GLY A 51 2.85 -3.60 10.38
CA GLY A 51 2.94 -5.05 10.58
C GLY A 51 2.55 -5.48 11.98
N ARG A 52 3.09 -4.84 13.03
CA ARG A 52 2.75 -5.14 14.43
C ARG A 52 1.26 -4.91 14.72
N LEU A 53 0.67 -3.84 14.19
CA LEU A 53 -0.77 -3.55 14.27
C LEU A 53 -1.61 -4.63 13.59
N ALA A 54 -1.23 -5.09 12.39
CA ALA A 54 -1.91 -6.21 11.73
C ALA A 54 -1.83 -7.50 12.57
N THR A 55 -0.67 -7.77 13.18
CA THR A 55 -0.51 -8.92 14.09
C THR A 55 -1.44 -8.82 15.29
N MET A 56 -1.53 -7.66 15.94
CA MET A 56 -2.45 -7.44 17.06
C MET A 56 -3.91 -7.65 16.67
N VAL A 57 -4.34 -7.12 15.53
CA VAL A 57 -5.72 -7.34 15.02
C VAL A 57 -5.98 -8.82 14.78
N ARG A 58 -5.03 -9.55 14.16
CA ARG A 58 -5.16 -10.99 13.95
C ARG A 58 -5.26 -11.77 15.26
N MET A 59 -4.41 -11.46 16.24
CA MET A 59 -4.45 -12.11 17.55
C MET A 59 -5.77 -11.86 18.28
N ALA A 60 -6.30 -10.63 18.23
CA ALA A 60 -7.62 -10.35 18.81
C ALA A 60 -8.74 -11.14 18.12
N THR A 61 -8.71 -11.25 16.79
CA THR A 61 -9.70 -12.07 16.06
C THR A 61 -9.62 -13.54 16.46
N GLU A 62 -8.40 -14.09 16.57
CA GLU A 62 -8.23 -15.49 16.99
C GLU A 62 -8.68 -15.72 18.43
N LEU A 63 -8.34 -14.80 19.34
CA LEU A 63 -8.76 -14.89 20.74
C LEU A 63 -10.29 -14.87 20.88
N LYS A 64 -10.98 -14.02 20.10
CA LYS A 64 -12.45 -14.01 20.07
C LYS A 64 -13.02 -15.32 19.54
N ARG A 65 -12.44 -15.85 18.45
CA ARG A 65 -12.86 -17.13 17.87
C ARG A 65 -12.71 -18.28 18.87
N VAL A 66 -11.57 -18.38 19.54
CA VAL A 66 -11.32 -19.42 20.56
C VAL A 66 -12.31 -19.28 21.72
N ALA A 67 -12.61 -18.06 22.17
CA ALA A 67 -13.62 -17.83 23.20
C ALA A 67 -15.02 -18.26 22.76
N GLU A 68 -15.41 -18.00 21.51
CA GLU A 68 -16.69 -18.46 20.95
C GLU A 68 -16.77 -19.98 20.81
N GLU A 69 -15.66 -20.65 20.49
CA GLU A 69 -15.59 -22.09 20.34
C GLU A 69 -15.58 -22.85 21.68
N TRP A 70 -14.87 -22.31 22.69
CA TRP A 70 -14.65 -23.00 23.96
C TRP A 70 -15.62 -22.61 25.06
N ASP A 71 -16.26 -21.44 24.97
CA ASP A 71 -17.22 -21.01 25.98
C ASP A 71 -18.60 -21.65 25.74
N PRO A 72 -19.12 -22.49 26.65
CA PRO A 72 -20.46 -23.05 26.51
C PRO A 72 -21.59 -22.01 26.61
N LEU A 73 -21.29 -20.79 27.09
CA LEU A 73 -22.24 -19.69 27.23
C LEU A 73 -22.01 -18.61 26.18
N MET A 74 -22.80 -18.65 25.10
CA MET A 74 -22.75 -17.66 24.00
C MET A 74 -22.83 -16.20 24.47
N SER A 75 -23.65 -15.91 25.48
CA SER A 75 -23.79 -14.53 25.99
C SER A 75 -22.49 -14.02 26.63
N ARG A 76 -21.72 -14.90 27.27
CA ARG A 76 -20.46 -14.56 27.91
C ARG A 76 -19.33 -14.41 26.88
N SER A 77 -19.24 -15.30 25.90
CA SER A 77 -18.27 -15.15 24.79
C SER A 77 -18.54 -13.88 23.99
N LEU A 78 -19.80 -13.54 23.73
CA LEU A 78 -20.17 -12.30 23.06
C LEU A 78 -19.79 -11.03 23.87
N GLN A 79 -20.03 -11.04 25.19
CA GLN A 79 -19.60 -9.94 26.06
C GLN A 79 -18.08 -9.76 26.03
N PHE A 80 -17.32 -10.86 26.08
CA PHE A 80 -15.87 -10.84 25.95
C PHE A 80 -15.43 -10.28 24.58
N SER A 81 -16.01 -10.75 23.48
CA SER A 81 -15.75 -10.26 22.13
C SER A 81 -15.98 -8.75 22.00
N ASN A 82 -17.07 -8.23 22.59
CA ASN A 82 -17.36 -6.80 22.60
C ASN A 82 -16.31 -5.98 23.36
N VAL A 83 -15.82 -6.48 24.49
CA VAL A 83 -14.74 -5.81 25.26
C VAL A 83 -13.46 -5.77 24.44
N ILE A 84 -13.11 -6.86 23.77
CA ILE A 84 -11.94 -6.90 22.87
C ILE A 84 -12.10 -5.92 21.71
N ASP A 85 -13.27 -5.86 21.07
CA ASP A 85 -13.51 -4.92 19.97
C ASP A 85 -13.46 -3.46 20.43
N GLY A 86 -14.00 -3.17 21.62
CA GLY A 86 -13.89 -1.86 22.26
C GLY A 86 -12.43 -1.46 22.49
N GLY A 87 -11.62 -2.34 23.10
CA GLY A 87 -10.20 -2.09 23.35
C GLY A 87 -9.36 -2.00 22.07
N MET A 88 -9.72 -2.78 21.03
CA MET A 88 -8.98 -2.85 19.77
C MET A 88 -9.32 -1.71 18.80
N SER A 89 -10.41 -0.96 19.04
CA SER A 89 -10.86 0.14 18.16
C SER A 89 -9.75 1.17 17.89
N VAL A 90 -9.06 1.63 18.93
CA VAL A 90 -7.97 2.61 18.86
C VAL A 90 -6.84 2.13 17.92
N TYR A 91 -6.51 0.84 17.99
CA TYR A 91 -5.45 0.26 17.16
C TYR A 91 -5.92 0.01 15.72
N LYS A 92 -7.20 -0.32 15.51
CA LYS A 92 -7.79 -0.44 14.17
C LYS A 92 -7.80 0.91 13.45
N ASP A 93 -8.14 1.98 14.16
CA ASP A 93 -8.12 3.34 13.62
C ASP A 93 -6.70 3.79 13.28
N LEU A 94 -5.74 3.52 14.17
CA LEU A 94 -4.32 3.79 13.91
C LEU A 94 -3.79 3.00 12.71
N PHE A 95 -4.18 1.72 12.59
CA PHE A 95 -3.82 0.88 11.45
C PHE A 95 -4.36 1.47 10.14
N ALA A 96 -5.62 1.90 10.13
CA ALA A 96 -6.24 2.52 8.96
C ALA A 96 -5.54 3.84 8.58
N LYS A 97 -5.15 4.66 9.56
CA LYS A 97 -4.40 5.90 9.34
C LYS A 97 -3.03 5.63 8.70
N LYS A 98 -2.22 4.76 9.31
CA LYS A 98 -0.89 4.38 8.77
C LYS A 98 -0.96 3.72 7.40
N LYS A 99 -2.01 2.93 7.15
CA LYS A 99 -2.25 2.33 5.83
C LYS A 99 -2.52 3.40 4.77
N LYS A 100 -3.30 4.44 5.09
CA LYS A 100 -3.57 5.56 4.18
C LYS A 100 -2.32 6.39 3.90
N GLU A 101 -1.51 6.65 4.92
CA GLU A 101 -0.23 7.37 4.79
C GLU A 101 0.71 6.64 3.82
N ARG A 102 0.85 5.31 3.92
CA ARG A 102 1.63 4.52 2.94
C ARG A 102 1.00 4.43 1.54
N GLN A 103 -0.31 4.61 1.42
CA GLN A 103 -1.01 4.56 0.12
C GLN A 103 -0.99 5.90 -0.62
N GLN A 104 -0.80 7.02 0.08
CA GLN A 104 -0.53 8.32 -0.54
C GLN A 104 0.92 8.38 -1.04
N LEU A 105 1.24 7.64 -2.10
CA LEU A 105 2.50 7.84 -2.82
C LEU A 105 2.40 9.06 -3.76
N PRO A 106 3.49 9.80 -4.00
CA PRO A 106 3.51 11.10 -4.68
C PRO A 106 3.27 11.09 -6.20
N ILE A 107 2.73 10.01 -6.78
CA ILE A 107 2.56 9.85 -8.24
C ILE A 107 1.69 10.98 -8.86
N THR A 108 0.97 11.77 -8.06
CA THR A 108 0.13 12.87 -8.58
C THR A 108 0.84 14.22 -8.79
N MET A 109 2.15 14.37 -8.50
CA MET A 109 2.84 15.65 -8.80
C MET A 109 3.21 15.83 -10.29
N PHE A 110 3.05 14.82 -11.15
CA PHE A 110 3.40 14.91 -12.57
C PHE A 110 2.39 15.67 -13.46
N PHE A 111 1.33 16.26 -12.90
CA PHE A 111 0.40 17.12 -13.63
C PHE A 111 0.45 18.59 -13.20
N SER A 112 1.66 19.17 -13.14
CA SER A 112 1.78 20.63 -13.18
C SER A 112 1.69 21.09 -14.63
N ARG A 113 0.47 21.51 -15.00
CA ARG A 113 0.09 22.15 -16.26
C ARG A 113 1.12 23.23 -16.66
N THR A 114 1.84 23.02 -17.76
CA THR A 114 2.65 24.06 -18.40
C THR A 114 1.72 25.16 -18.93
N ASN A 115 1.42 26.15 -18.10
CA ASN A 115 0.87 27.42 -18.58
C ASN A 115 2.01 28.19 -19.26
N THR A 116 2.27 27.87 -20.53
CA THR A 116 3.03 28.72 -21.44
C THR A 116 2.28 30.06 -21.55
N PRO A 117 2.88 31.19 -21.15
CA PRO A 117 2.29 32.50 -21.42
C PRO A 117 2.47 32.79 -22.90
N ALA A 118 1.35 32.98 -23.62
CA ALA A 118 1.37 33.49 -24.97
C ALA A 118 2.05 34.88 -25.01
N PRO A 119 2.94 35.16 -25.98
CA PRO A 119 3.55 36.48 -26.09
C PRO A 119 2.48 37.51 -26.49
N ARG A 120 2.48 38.63 -25.76
CA ARG A 120 1.66 39.81 -26.05
C ARG A 120 2.07 40.37 -27.42
N ALA A 121 1.10 40.52 -28.32
CA ALA A 121 1.21 41.41 -29.47
C ALA A 121 0.74 42.81 -29.04
N SER A 122 1.58 43.78 -29.37
CA SER A 122 1.51 45.22 -29.12
C SER A 122 0.41 45.93 -29.90
N GLU A 123 -0.11 46.98 -29.26
CA GLU A 123 -0.60 48.27 -29.79
C GLU A 123 -1.15 48.33 -31.22
N GLU A 124 -2.44 48.64 -31.35
CA GLU A 124 -2.92 49.58 -32.38
C GLU A 124 -4.03 50.49 -31.80
N GLU A 125 -3.84 51.77 -32.07
CA GLU A 125 -4.57 52.97 -31.72
C GLU A 125 -5.76 53.21 -32.68
N ASN A 126 -6.98 53.46 -32.18
CA ASN A 126 -7.85 54.55 -32.69
C ASN A 126 -9.14 54.78 -31.89
N THR A 127 -9.21 55.98 -31.30
CA THR A 127 -10.30 56.99 -31.20
C THR A 127 -11.80 56.65 -31.28
N ALA A 128 -12.53 57.41 -30.43
CA ALA A 128 -13.92 57.92 -30.55
C ALA A 128 -15.02 56.85 -30.46
N GLU A 129 -16.19 57.03 -29.86
CA GLU A 129 -17.10 58.16 -29.62
C GLU A 129 -18.11 57.55 -28.59
N ARG A 130 -18.57 58.18 -27.50
CA ARG A 130 -19.79 59.02 -27.42
C ARG A 130 -20.62 58.62 -26.18
N SER A 131 -20.96 59.64 -25.37
CA SER A 131 -22.17 59.85 -24.54
C SER A 131 -22.68 58.73 -23.62
N GLN A 132 -22.67 58.91 -22.30
CA GLN A 132 -23.67 59.62 -21.45
C GLN A 132 -25.08 59.01 -21.45
N ASP A 133 -25.50 58.56 -20.26
CA ASP A 133 -26.79 58.75 -19.55
C ASP A 133 -27.04 57.53 -18.64
N ALA A 134 -26.95 57.65 -17.30
CA ALA A 134 -27.93 58.21 -16.37
C ALA A 134 -29.18 57.30 -16.12
N ALA A 135 -29.45 57.13 -14.82
CA ALA A 135 -30.73 56.82 -14.16
C ALA A 135 -31.08 55.36 -13.78
N ALA A 136 -31.27 55.22 -12.46
CA ALA A 136 -32.41 54.62 -11.75
C ALA A 136 -32.66 53.10 -11.91
N GLN A 137 -32.41 52.32 -10.85
CA GLN A 137 -33.38 51.91 -9.80
C GLN A 137 -34.50 50.97 -10.26
N SER A 138 -34.54 49.77 -9.64
CA SER A 138 -35.69 48.96 -9.18
C SER A 138 -35.13 47.54 -8.96
N GLU A 139 -34.90 47.01 -7.76
CA GLU A 139 -35.88 46.64 -6.72
C GLU A 139 -37.20 46.14 -7.29
N GLU A 140 -37.34 44.82 -7.46
CA GLU A 140 -38.58 44.12 -7.10
C GLU A 140 -38.30 42.65 -6.77
N GLN A 141 -38.68 42.32 -5.53
CA GLN A 141 -39.05 41.08 -4.83
C GLN A 141 -38.85 39.70 -5.47
#